data_AF-A0AAW9J5Y0-F1
#
_entry.id   AF-A0AAW9J5Y0-F1
#
_cell.length_a   1.000
_cell.length_b   1.000
_cell.length_c   1.000
_cell.angle_alpha   90.00
_cell.angle_beta   90.00
_cell.angle_gamma   90.00
#
_symmetry.space_group_name_H-M   'P 1'
#
loop_
_entity.id
_entity.type
_entity.pdbx_description
1 polymer ?
#
loop_
_entity_poly.entity_id
_entity_poly.type
_entity_poly.pdbx_seq_one_letter_code
_entity_poly.pdbx_strand_id
1 'polypeptide(L)'
;MSSLLNKTRMLNKILQKSGTDPVAFEDICSLLSEVLSCNVYVTSTKGKILGYTFSKIFECDIMKNQVIDEKRFPKEYNDNLLNIHESIANLNNKGLCVFEGQGSCIMKDKITTIVPIIGNRERLGTLMLARFGEEFTDEDLVLAEYSAAIVGMEILRSKQVEIE
;
A
#
# COMPACT_ATOMS: atom_id res chain seq x y z
N MET A 1 -8.09 9.61 21.05
CA MET A 1 -7.45 9.50 19.71
C MET A 1 -5.96 9.33 19.90
N SER A 2 -5.32 8.42 19.14
CA SER A 2 -3.86 8.33 19.11
C SER A 2 -3.32 9.50 18.28
N SER A 3 -2.37 10.28 18.81
CA SER A 3 -1.77 11.39 18.07
C SER A 3 -0.90 10.88 16.91
N LEU A 4 -0.69 11.72 15.89
CA LEU A 4 0.27 11.45 14.81
C LEU A 4 1.66 11.04 15.35
N LEU A 5 2.12 11.66 16.45
CA LEU A 5 3.36 11.28 17.11
C LEU A 5 3.36 9.85 17.66
N ASN A 6 2.23 9.39 18.22
CA ASN A 6 2.12 8.02 18.70
C ASN A 6 2.08 7.03 17.53
N LYS A 7 1.36 7.36 16.45
CA LYS A 7 1.30 6.56 15.22
C LYS A 7 2.69 6.41 14.57
N THR A 8 3.45 7.50 14.45
CA THR A 8 4.84 7.47 13.94
C THR A 8 5.78 6.67 14.84
N ARG A 9 5.65 6.79 16.18
CA ARG A 9 6.41 5.95 17.12
C ARG A 9 6.12 4.46 16.97
N MET A 10 4.88 4.08 16.65
CA MET A 10 4.53 2.68 16.38
C MET A 10 5.24 2.17 15.11
N LEU A 11 5.24 2.96 14.03
CA LEU A 11 5.96 2.62 12.79
C LEU A 11 7.45 2.42 13.05
N ASN A 12 8.07 3.33 13.80
CA ASN A 12 9.49 3.24 14.13
C ASN A 12 9.86 2.00 14.93
N LYS A 13 8.97 1.54 15.81
CA LYS A 13 9.23 0.34 16.61
C LYS A 13 9.31 -0.92 15.75
N ILE A 14 8.57 -1.01 14.64
CA ILE A 14 8.68 -2.16 13.73
C ILE A 14 10.05 -2.21 13.06
N LEU A 15 10.59 -1.05 12.66
CA LEU A 15 11.92 -0.93 12.08
C LEU A 15 13.04 -1.20 13.08
N GLN A 16 12.81 -0.88 14.35
CA GLN A 16 13.80 -1.13 15.40
C GLN A 16 13.81 -2.59 15.86
N LYS A 17 12.71 -3.34 15.67
CA LYS A 17 12.64 -4.77 16.00
C LYS A 17 13.44 -5.65 15.04
N SER A 18 13.64 -5.18 13.81
CA SER A 18 14.25 -5.89 12.68
C SER A 18 15.78 -5.74 12.66
N GLY A 19 16.42 -5.91 13.82
CA GLY A 19 17.85 -5.64 14.07
C GLY A 19 18.79 -5.86 12.88
N THR A 20 19.18 -7.11 12.62
CA THR A 20 19.97 -7.51 11.44
C THR A 20 19.12 -8.15 10.33
N ASP A 21 17.89 -8.53 10.62
CA ASP A 21 17.02 -9.24 9.69
C ASP A 21 16.17 -8.26 8.85
N PRO A 22 15.87 -8.57 7.58
CA PRO A 22 15.01 -7.73 6.74
C PRO A 22 13.63 -7.54 7.38
N VAL A 23 13.04 -6.34 7.24
CA VAL A 23 11.65 -6.12 7.67
C VAL A 23 10.72 -6.86 6.70
N ALA A 24 9.80 -7.66 7.23
CA ALA A 24 8.75 -8.25 6.41
C ALA A 24 7.76 -7.16 5.96
N PHE A 25 7.49 -7.06 4.66
CA PHE A 25 6.53 -6.08 4.14
C PHE A 25 5.12 -6.28 4.73
N GLU A 26 4.77 -7.53 5.07
CA GLU A 26 3.54 -7.89 5.77
C GLU A 26 3.40 -7.20 7.14
N ASP A 27 4.49 -7.04 7.89
CA ASP A 27 4.45 -6.37 9.21
C ASP A 27 4.16 -4.87 9.06
N ILE A 28 4.76 -4.25 8.05
CA ILE A 28 4.50 -2.84 7.70
C ILE A 28 3.04 -2.67 7.27
N CYS A 29 2.55 -3.55 6.38
CA CYS A 29 1.16 -3.52 5.91
C CYS A 29 0.18 -3.70 7.06
N SER A 30 0.47 -4.63 7.98
CA SER A 30 -0.39 -4.92 9.13
C SER A 30 -0.51 -3.72 10.05
N LEU A 31 0.62 -3.09 10.37
CA LEU A 31 0.62 -1.91 11.22
C LEU A 31 -0.08 -0.72 10.56
N LEU A 32 0.19 -0.46 9.27
CA LEU A 32 -0.51 0.62 8.56
C LEU A 32 -2.01 0.39 8.49
N SER A 33 -2.42 -0.86 8.27
CA SER A 33 -3.83 -1.24 8.24
C SER A 33 -4.51 -0.95 9.59
N GLU A 34 -3.84 -1.28 10.69
CA GLU A 34 -4.32 -1.01 12.05
C GLU A 34 -4.39 0.50 12.35
N VAL A 35 -3.31 1.23 12.05
CA VAL A 35 -3.16 2.65 12.38
C VAL A 35 -4.08 3.55 11.57
N LEU A 36 -4.32 3.20 10.30
CA LEU A 36 -5.12 3.99 9.35
C LEU A 36 -6.52 3.42 9.10
N SER A 37 -6.84 2.26 9.68
CA SER A 37 -8.10 1.53 9.47
C SER A 37 -8.41 1.32 7.98
N CYS A 38 -7.42 0.85 7.21
CA CYS A 38 -7.52 0.74 5.75
C CYS A 38 -6.91 -0.57 5.23
N ASN A 39 -7.25 -0.92 3.99
CA ASN A 39 -6.51 -1.92 3.23
C ASN A 39 -5.18 -1.34 2.77
N VAL A 40 -4.13 -2.13 2.82
CA VAL A 40 -2.77 -1.74 2.45
C VAL A 40 -2.21 -2.74 1.46
N TYR A 41 -1.57 -2.24 0.41
CA TYR A 41 -0.88 -3.06 -0.59
C TYR A 41 0.48 -2.44 -0.90
N VAL A 42 1.52 -3.25 -0.86
CA VAL A 42 2.85 -2.89 -1.36
C VAL A 42 3.11 -3.73 -2.60
N THR A 43 3.42 -3.06 -3.71
CA THR A 43 3.64 -3.72 -5.00
C THR A 43 4.94 -3.30 -5.63
N SER A 44 5.62 -4.24 -6.28
CA SER A 44 6.80 -3.97 -7.10
C SER A 44 6.43 -3.29 -8.42
N THR A 45 7.42 -2.76 -9.15
CA THR A 45 7.22 -2.25 -10.52
C THR A 45 6.67 -3.27 -11.51
N LYS A 46 6.81 -4.57 -11.25
CA LYS A 46 6.26 -5.62 -12.10
C LYS A 46 4.81 -5.98 -11.74
N GLY A 47 4.20 -5.31 -10.77
CA GLY A 47 2.86 -5.60 -10.25
C GLY A 47 2.81 -6.74 -9.23
N LYS A 48 3.95 -7.39 -8.91
CA LYS A 48 4.00 -8.43 -7.85
C LYS A 48 3.66 -7.78 -6.51
N ILE A 49 2.77 -8.40 -5.75
CA ILE A 49 2.43 -7.99 -4.39
C ILE A 49 3.55 -8.48 -3.48
N LEU A 50 4.22 -7.53 -2.83
CA LEU A 50 5.30 -7.77 -1.88
C LEU A 50 4.76 -7.94 -0.46
N GLY A 51 3.62 -7.31 -0.15
CA GLY A 51 2.90 -7.45 1.10
C GLY A 51 1.53 -6.80 0.98
N TYR A 52 0.57 -7.28 1.78
CA TYR A 52 -0.75 -6.68 1.86
C TYR A 52 -1.40 -6.95 3.21
N THR A 53 -2.35 -6.13 3.59
CA THR A 53 -3.25 -6.40 4.72
C THR A 53 -4.61 -5.80 4.44
N PHE A 54 -5.65 -6.58 4.72
CA PHE A 54 -7.02 -6.12 4.61
C PHE A 54 -7.51 -5.59 5.95
N SER A 55 -8.30 -4.51 5.92
CA SER A 55 -9.08 -4.10 7.07
C SER A 55 -10.16 -5.14 7.35
N LYS A 56 -10.65 -5.17 8.59
CA LYS A 56 -11.66 -6.16 9.04
C LYS A 56 -12.99 -6.09 8.28
N ILE A 57 -13.24 -5.01 7.55
CA ILE A 57 -14.51 -4.73 6.86
C ILE A 57 -14.39 -5.05 5.35
N PHE A 58 -13.24 -5.56 4.90
CA PHE A 58 -13.00 -5.82 3.48
C PHE A 58 -13.60 -7.15 3.01
N GLU A 59 -14.57 -7.04 2.11
CA GLU A 59 -15.12 -8.18 1.37
C GLU A 59 -15.22 -7.83 -0.11
N CYS A 60 -14.32 -8.41 -0.93
CA CYS A 60 -14.38 -8.32 -2.39
C CYS A 60 -13.75 -9.55 -3.03
N ASP A 61 -14.58 -10.42 -3.60
CA ASP A 61 -14.12 -11.69 -4.19
C ASP A 61 -13.28 -11.47 -5.45
N ILE A 62 -13.54 -10.40 -6.21
CA ILE A 62 -12.72 -10.03 -7.39
C ILE A 62 -11.28 -9.76 -6.96
N MET A 63 -11.09 -8.99 -5.89
CA MET A 63 -9.76 -8.72 -5.35
C MET A 63 -9.11 -10.00 -4.79
N LYS A 64 -9.85 -10.86 -4.10
CA LYS A 64 -9.29 -12.14 -3.61
C LYS A 64 -8.82 -13.01 -4.79
N ASN A 65 -9.67 -13.23 -5.78
CA ASN A 65 -9.39 -14.16 -6.87
C ASN A 65 -8.37 -13.61 -7.89
N GLN A 66 -8.47 -12.34 -8.28
CA GLN A 66 -7.62 -11.78 -9.34
C GLN A 66 -6.29 -11.22 -8.85
N VAL A 67 -6.17 -10.93 -7.55
CA VAL A 67 -5.00 -10.21 -7.01
C VAL A 67 -4.27 -11.05 -5.97
N ILE A 68 -5.00 -11.67 -5.04
CA ILE A 68 -4.38 -12.44 -3.95
C ILE A 68 -3.94 -13.82 -4.42
N ASP A 69 -4.79 -14.56 -5.14
CA ASP A 69 -4.43 -15.88 -5.65
C ASP A 69 -3.28 -15.81 -6.65
N GLU A 70 -3.29 -14.80 -7.53
CA GLU A 70 -2.21 -14.56 -8.49
C GLU A 70 -1.00 -13.83 -7.88
N LYS A 71 -1.12 -13.31 -6.65
CA LYS A 71 -0.14 -12.44 -5.96
C LYS A 71 0.38 -11.30 -6.83
N ARG A 72 -0.46 -10.75 -7.70
CA ARG A 72 -0.07 -9.76 -8.70
C ARG A 72 -1.25 -8.89 -9.10
N PHE A 73 -1.01 -7.61 -9.36
CA PHE A 73 -1.99 -6.80 -10.08
C PHE A 73 -1.99 -7.12 -11.58
N PRO A 74 -3.17 -7.03 -12.24
CA PRO A 74 -3.26 -7.03 -13.68
C PRO A 74 -2.32 -5.99 -14.29
N LYS A 75 -1.70 -6.34 -15.43
CA LYS A 75 -0.65 -5.52 -16.06
C LYS A 75 -1.12 -4.08 -16.32
N GLU A 76 -2.29 -3.92 -16.92
CA GLU A 76 -2.86 -2.61 -17.23
C GLU A 76 -3.07 -1.75 -15.99
N TYR A 77 -3.60 -2.35 -14.92
CA TYR A 77 -3.75 -1.65 -13.64
C TYR A 77 -2.40 -1.22 -13.06
N ASN A 78 -1.40 -2.10 -13.09
CA ASN A 78 -0.05 -1.76 -12.65
C ASN A 78 0.59 -0.64 -13.48
N ASP A 79 0.44 -0.68 -14.81
CA ASP A 79 0.99 0.35 -15.71
C ASP A 79 0.37 1.73 -15.39
N ASN A 80 -0.94 1.78 -15.10
CA ASN A 80 -1.62 2.99 -14.64
C ASN A 80 -1.07 3.49 -13.30
N LEU A 81 -0.77 2.61 -12.34
CA LEU A 81 -0.16 2.99 -11.06
C LEU A 81 1.26 3.56 -11.26
N LEU A 82 2.03 3.05 -12.23
CA LEU A 82 3.38 3.51 -12.50
C LEU A 82 3.44 4.91 -13.13
N ASN A 83 2.39 5.31 -13.86
CA ASN A 83 2.25 6.66 -14.42
C ASN A 83 1.97 7.74 -13.37
N ILE A 84 1.68 7.35 -12.12
CA ILE A 84 1.49 8.28 -11.00
C ILE A 84 2.85 8.58 -10.38
N HIS A 85 3.30 9.83 -10.47
CA HIS A 85 4.63 10.27 -10.02
C HIS A 85 4.64 10.96 -8.65
N GLU A 86 3.48 11.39 -8.17
CA GLU A 86 3.28 12.03 -6.87
C GLU A 86 2.12 11.37 -6.13
N SER A 87 2.03 11.56 -4.82
CA SER A 87 0.93 11.01 -4.02
C SER A 87 -0.40 11.57 -4.50
N ILE A 88 -1.34 10.68 -4.80
CA ILE A 88 -2.72 11.05 -5.12
C ILE A 88 -3.62 10.53 -4.00
N ALA A 89 -4.22 11.45 -3.27
CA ALA A 89 -5.12 11.14 -2.18
C ALA A 89 -6.59 11.08 -2.64
N ASN A 90 -7.38 10.31 -1.91
CA ASN A 90 -8.83 10.35 -1.94
C ASN A 90 -9.49 10.11 -3.32
N LEU A 91 -8.90 9.24 -4.15
CA LEU A 91 -9.49 8.81 -5.41
C LEU A 91 -10.76 8.00 -5.17
N ASN A 92 -11.88 8.55 -5.60
CA ASN A 92 -13.17 7.89 -5.58
C ASN A 92 -13.33 7.03 -6.85
N ASN A 93 -13.76 5.78 -6.70
CA ASN A 93 -13.99 4.88 -7.83
C ASN A 93 -15.31 5.13 -8.57
N LYS A 94 -16.12 6.12 -8.15
CA LYS A 94 -17.43 6.50 -8.70
C LYS A 94 -18.38 5.31 -8.83
N GLY A 95 -18.26 4.33 -7.94
CA GLY A 95 -19.04 3.09 -7.99
C GLY A 95 -18.65 2.11 -9.10
N LEU A 96 -17.52 2.33 -9.79
CA LEU A 96 -16.95 1.42 -10.78
C LEU A 96 -15.84 0.56 -10.17
N CYS A 97 -15.69 -0.65 -10.69
CA CYS A 97 -14.54 -1.49 -10.35
C CYS A 97 -13.25 -0.85 -10.90
N VAL A 98 -12.14 -1.06 -10.19
CA VAL A 98 -10.82 -0.59 -10.63
C VAL A 98 -10.21 -1.46 -11.73
N PHE A 99 -10.75 -2.67 -11.94
CA PHE A 99 -10.35 -3.56 -13.02
C PHE A 99 -11.34 -3.46 -14.17
N GLU A 100 -10.80 -3.36 -15.38
CA GLU A 100 -11.59 -3.25 -16.59
C GLU A 100 -12.53 -4.46 -16.79
N GLY A 101 -13.69 -4.20 -17.38
CA GLY A 101 -14.68 -5.25 -17.69
C GLY A 101 -15.47 -5.80 -16.50
N GLN A 102 -15.15 -5.43 -15.25
CA GLN A 102 -15.87 -5.91 -14.06
C GLN A 102 -17.15 -5.11 -13.73
N GLY A 103 -17.35 -3.95 -14.35
CA GLY A 103 -18.55 -3.13 -14.16
C GLY A 103 -18.61 -2.42 -12.81
N SER A 104 -19.72 -2.56 -12.09
CA SER A 104 -19.97 -1.82 -10.83
C SER A 104 -19.21 -2.40 -9.65
N CYS A 105 -18.68 -1.54 -8.78
CA CYS A 105 -18.08 -1.93 -7.52
C CYS A 105 -19.15 -2.05 -6.43
N ILE A 106 -19.13 -3.18 -5.71
CA ILE A 106 -19.98 -3.41 -4.53
C ILE A 106 -19.69 -2.42 -3.39
N MET A 107 -18.48 -1.85 -3.35
CA MET A 107 -18.06 -0.87 -2.35
C MET A 107 -18.07 0.54 -2.98
N LYS A 108 -19.25 1.17 -3.01
CA LYS A 108 -19.50 2.44 -3.72
C LYS A 108 -18.77 3.64 -3.11
N ASP A 109 -18.47 3.61 -1.83
CA ASP A 109 -17.76 4.67 -1.10
C ASP A 109 -16.28 4.34 -0.90
N LYS A 110 -15.69 3.62 -1.85
CA LYS A 110 -14.27 3.25 -1.79
C LYS A 110 -13.43 4.47 -2.16
N ILE A 111 -12.54 4.80 -1.24
CA ILE A 111 -11.57 5.88 -1.36
C ILE A 111 -10.18 5.25 -1.41
N THR A 112 -9.41 5.61 -2.43
CA THR A 112 -8.07 5.07 -2.68
C THR A 112 -7.02 6.18 -2.61
N THR A 113 -5.94 5.93 -1.90
CA THR A 113 -4.74 6.77 -1.91
C THR A 113 -3.58 5.98 -2.52
N ILE A 114 -2.86 6.60 -3.43
CA ILE A 114 -1.74 5.99 -4.16
C ILE A 114 -0.49 6.79 -3.84
N VAL A 115 0.53 6.11 -3.32
CA VAL A 115 1.81 6.70 -2.95
C VAL A 115 2.94 5.99 -3.71
N PRO A 116 3.68 6.69 -4.58
CA PRO A 116 4.85 6.13 -5.25
C PRO A 116 5.94 5.72 -4.24
N ILE A 117 6.50 4.53 -4.39
CA ILE A 117 7.68 4.10 -3.60
C ILE A 117 8.92 4.40 -4.42
N ILE A 118 9.75 5.32 -3.93
CA ILE A 118 10.96 5.79 -4.59
C ILE A 118 12.16 5.50 -3.69
N GLY A 119 13.23 4.96 -4.26
CA GLY A 119 14.52 4.78 -3.58
C GLY A 119 15.67 4.90 -4.57
N ASN A 120 16.79 5.48 -4.14
CA ASN A 120 17.92 5.84 -5.03
C ASN A 120 17.49 6.60 -6.30
N ARG A 121 16.47 7.47 -6.20
CA ARG A 121 15.87 8.22 -7.33
C ARG A 121 15.18 7.34 -8.39
N GLU A 122 14.96 6.06 -8.11
CA GLU A 122 14.24 5.15 -9.00
C GLU A 122 12.88 4.77 -8.43
N ARG A 123 11.90 4.52 -9.31
CA ARG A 123 10.61 3.96 -8.95
C ARG A 123 10.79 2.49 -8.58
N LEU A 124 10.54 2.14 -7.32
CA LEU A 124 10.69 0.77 -6.80
C LEU A 124 9.35 0.01 -6.76
N GLY A 125 8.24 0.75 -6.63
CA GLY A 125 6.94 0.14 -6.44
C GLY A 125 5.84 1.14 -6.13
N THR A 126 4.69 0.64 -5.68
CA THR A 126 3.54 1.47 -5.30
C THR A 126 3.01 1.01 -3.95
N LEU A 127 2.83 1.94 -3.02
CA LEU A 127 2.03 1.78 -1.82
C LEU A 127 0.61 2.25 -2.14
N MET A 128 -0.37 1.36 -1.96
CA MET A 128 -1.77 1.68 -2.18
C MET A 128 -2.55 1.46 -0.90
N LEU A 129 -3.37 2.46 -0.56
CA LEU A 129 -4.25 2.45 0.60
C LEU A 129 -5.69 2.53 0.11
N ALA A 130 -6.59 1.75 0.69
CA ALA A 130 -8.01 1.84 0.37
C ALA A 130 -8.89 1.69 1.61
N ARG A 131 -9.80 2.64 1.82
CA ARG A 131 -10.80 2.57 2.89
C ARG A 131 -12.17 3.00 2.40
N PHE A 132 -13.17 2.92 3.27
CA PHE A 132 -14.57 3.13 2.92
C PHE A 132 -15.17 4.23 3.79
N GLY A 133 -15.87 5.17 3.17
CA GLY A 133 -16.68 6.19 3.86
C GLY A 133 -15.92 7.37 4.47
N GLU A 134 -14.61 7.28 4.71
CA GLU A 134 -13.80 8.37 5.29
C GLU A 134 -12.61 8.74 4.39
N GLU A 135 -12.39 10.04 4.15
CA GLU A 135 -11.27 10.56 3.37
C GLU A 135 -9.97 10.58 4.17
N PHE A 136 -8.86 10.13 3.59
CA PHE A 136 -7.54 10.23 4.19
C PHE A 136 -7.18 11.70 4.46
N THR A 137 -6.80 11.98 5.70
CA THR A 137 -6.38 13.30 6.16
C THR A 137 -4.90 13.54 5.87
N ASP A 138 -4.43 14.79 5.99
CA ASP A 138 -3.01 15.11 5.87
C ASP A 138 -2.14 14.33 6.87
N GLU A 139 -2.63 14.07 8.08
CA GLU A 139 -1.92 13.22 9.05
C GLU A 139 -1.77 11.78 8.55
N ASP A 140 -2.79 11.26 7.86
CA ASP A 140 -2.74 9.93 7.27
C ASP A 140 -1.79 9.89 6.06
N LEU A 141 -1.75 10.96 5.26
CA LEU A 141 -0.84 11.09 4.13
C LEU A 141 0.62 11.18 4.59
N VAL A 142 0.91 11.91 5.67
CA VAL A 142 2.25 11.94 6.29
C VAL A 142 2.69 10.54 6.69
N LEU A 143 1.81 9.74 7.29
CA LEU A 143 2.12 8.36 7.64
C LEU A 143 2.30 7.45 6.42
N ALA A 144 1.50 7.65 5.37
CA ALA A 144 1.58 6.91 4.13
C ALA A 144 2.92 7.16 3.41
N GLU A 145 3.30 8.43 3.22
CA GLU A 145 4.55 8.80 2.57
C GLU A 145 5.78 8.39 3.39
N TYR A 146 5.71 8.57 4.71
CA TYR A 146 6.76 8.10 5.61
C TYR A 146 6.97 6.60 5.47
N SER A 147 5.87 5.83 5.41
CA SER A 147 5.94 4.39 5.22
C SER A 147 6.40 3.98 3.83
N ALA A 148 6.05 4.72 2.79
CA ALA A 148 6.56 4.48 1.44
C ALA A 148 8.09 4.66 1.38
N ALA A 149 8.63 5.69 2.06
CA ALA A 149 10.08 5.87 2.15
C ALA A 149 10.77 4.70 2.87
N ILE A 150 10.18 4.23 3.98
CA ILE A 150 10.64 3.06 4.73
C ILE A 150 10.65 1.81 3.86
N VAL A 151 9.54 1.51 3.18
CA VAL A 151 9.42 0.37 2.29
C VAL A 151 10.44 0.46 1.15
N GLY A 152 10.69 1.65 0.61
CA GLY A 152 11.71 1.88 -0.41
C GLY A 152 13.11 1.49 0.07
N MET A 153 13.48 1.83 1.30
CA MET A 153 14.76 1.44 1.90
C MET A 153 14.86 -0.09 2.05
N GLU A 154 13.80 -0.76 2.52
CA GLU A 154 13.80 -2.21 2.70
C GLU A 154 13.83 -2.97 1.36
N ILE A 155 13.20 -2.45 0.30
CA ILE A 155 13.34 -3.01 -1.05
C ILE A 155 14.80 -2.93 -1.53
N LEU A 156 15.48 -1.81 -1.31
CA LEU A 156 16.89 -1.66 -1.69
C LEU A 156 17.79 -2.60 -0.88
N ARG A 157 17.56 -2.71 0.43
CA ARG A 157 18.30 -3.64 1.30
C ARG A 157 18.11 -5.09 0.86
N SER A 158 16.89 -5.51 0.57
CA SER A 158 16.60 -6.88 0.09
C SER A 158 17.34 -7.19 -1.21
N LYS A 159 17.41 -6.23 -2.15
CA LYS A 159 18.17 -6.41 -3.39
C LYS A 159 19.67 -6.53 -3.16
N GLN A 160 20.22 -5.84 -2.16
CA GLN A 160 21.64 -5.92 -1.84
C GLN A 160 22.01 -7.30 -1.28
N VAL A 161 21.18 -7.87 -0.40
CA VAL A 161 21.38 -9.21 0.16
C VAL A 161 21.26 -10.31 -0.91
N GLU A 162 20.41 -10.15 -1.93
CA GLU A 162 20.30 -11.13 -3.04
C GLU A 162 21.53 -11.15 -3.96
N ILE A 163 22.36 -10.10 -3.95
CA ILE A 163 23.55 -9.97 -4.80
C ILE A 163 24.81 -10.52 -4.11
N GLU A 164 24.80 -10.61 -2.78
CA GLU A 164 25.87 -11.19 -1.94
C GLU A 164 25.80 -12.73 -1.89
#